data_AF-I6PBE2-F1
#
_entry.id   AF-I6PBE2-F1
#
_cell.length_a   1.000
_cell.length_b   1.000
_cell.length_c   1.000
_cell.angle_alpha   90.00
_cell.angle_beta   90.00
_cell.angle_gamma   90.00
#
_symmetry.space_group_name_H-M   'P 1'
#
loop_
_entity.id
_entity.type
_entity.pdbx_description
1 polymer ?
#
loop_
_entity_poly.entity_id
_entity_poly.type
_entity_poly.pdbx_seq_one_letter_code
_entity_poly.pdbx_strand_id
1 'polypeptide(L)'
;GGETSTNSIASIFAWSRGLAHRAKLDNNDRLLDFVEKLEAACVGTVNSEKMTKDLALLIHGPKVARAQYLNTEEFIDAVAAELRARLSIKAKL
;
A
#
# COMPACT_ATOMS: atom_id res chain seq x y z
N GLY A 1 19.96 14.85 -2.93
CA GLY A 1 18.80 14.76 -2.04
C GLY A 1 19.01 13.57 -1.13
N GLY A 2 18.65 13.67 0.15
CA GLY A 2 18.76 12.55 1.09
C GLY A 2 17.61 11.56 0.92
N GLU A 3 17.82 10.31 1.31
CA GLU A 3 16.79 9.27 1.34
C GLU A 3 15.68 9.65 2.34
N THR A 4 14.42 9.71 1.89
CA THR A 4 13.26 10.00 2.73
C THR A 4 12.38 8.76 2.87
N SER A 5 11.95 8.45 4.10
CA SER A 5 11.01 7.36 4.42
C SER A 5 9.74 8.00 5.00
N THR A 6 9.02 8.72 4.14
CA THR A 6 7.74 9.34 4.48
C THR A 6 6.62 8.35 4.17
N ASN A 7 5.75 8.12 5.14
CA ASN A 7 4.64 7.20 5.00
C ASN A 7 3.66 7.68 3.91
N SER A 8 3.54 6.92 2.83
CA SER A 8 2.66 7.21 1.69
C SER A 8 1.28 6.55 1.80
N ILE A 9 1.00 5.78 2.85
CA ILE A 9 -0.28 5.09 3.05
C ILE A 9 -1.44 6.07 3.05
N ALA A 10 -1.33 7.18 3.79
CA ALA A 10 -2.40 8.17 3.87
C ALA A 10 -2.73 8.78 2.49
N SER A 11 -1.71 9.08 1.69
CA SER A 11 -1.88 9.59 0.33
C SER A 11 -2.51 8.54 -0.60
N ILE A 12 -2.10 7.27 -0.50
CA ILE A 12 -2.72 6.18 -1.27
C ILE A 12 -4.20 6.03 -0.91
N PHE A 13 -4.54 6.07 0.38
CA PHE A 13 -5.93 5.96 0.85
C PHE A 13 -6.79 7.17 0.45
N ALA A 14 -6.22 8.37 0.36
CA ALA A 14 -6.94 9.53 -0.16
C ALA A 14 -7.40 9.28 -1.62
N TRP A 15 -6.52 8.74 -2.46
CA TRP A 15 -6.84 8.38 -3.84
C TRP A 15 -7.84 7.21 -3.92
N SER A 16 -7.61 6.12 -3.17
CA SER A 16 -8.48 4.94 -3.21
C SER A 16 -9.91 5.29 -2.80
N ARG A 17 -10.09 6.11 -1.75
CA ARG A 17 -11.41 6.55 -1.28
C ARG A 17 -12.12 7.46 -2.27
N GLY A 18 -11.39 8.39 -2.90
CA GLY A 18 -11.94 9.24 -3.96
C GLY A 18 -12.42 8.41 -5.17
N LEU A 19 -11.61 7.45 -5.61
CA LEU A 19 -11.94 6.53 -6.69
C LEU A 19 -13.09 5.58 -6.32
N ALA A 20 -13.14 5.08 -5.08
CA ALA A 20 -14.23 4.24 -4.58
C ALA A 20 -15.56 5.00 -4.61
N HIS A 21 -15.56 6.28 -4.25
CA HIS A 21 -16.76 7.11 -4.33
C HIS A 21 -17.22 7.29 -5.77
N ARG A 22 -16.29 7.59 -6.70
CA ARG A 22 -16.60 7.68 -8.13
C ARG A 22 -17.14 6.36 -8.69
N ALA A 23 -16.55 5.23 -8.30
CA ALA A 23 -17.00 3.89 -8.69
C ALA A 23 -18.46 3.63 -8.30
N LYS A 24 -18.85 4.02 -7.09
CA LYS A 24 -20.24 3.90 -6.61
C LYS A 24 -21.21 4.77 -7.41
N LEU A 25 -20.82 6.01 -7.72
CA LEU A 25 -21.66 6.91 -8.52
C LEU A 25 -21.84 6.43 -9.97
N ASP A 26 -20.85 5.72 -10.51
CA ASP A 26 -20.86 5.21 -11.88
C ASP A 26 -21.37 3.76 -12.00
N ASN A 27 -21.73 3.10 -10.90
CA ASN A 27 -21.96 1.64 -10.84
C ASN A 27 -20.82 0.84 -11.49
N ASN A 28 -19.57 1.24 -11.23
CA ASN A 28 -18.37 0.62 -11.81
C ASN A 28 -17.73 -0.37 -10.83
N ASP A 29 -18.23 -1.60 -10.84
CA ASP A 29 -17.74 -2.67 -9.96
C ASP A 29 -16.27 -3.01 -10.18
N ARG A 30 -15.75 -2.82 -11.41
CA ARG A 30 -14.34 -3.08 -11.71
C ARG A 30 -13.42 -2.07 -11.03
N LEU A 31 -13.82 -0.80 -11.01
CA LEU A 31 -13.07 0.23 -10.30
C LEU A 31 -13.17 0.03 -8.79
N LEU A 32 -14.33 -0.37 -8.27
CA LEU A 32 -14.51 -0.68 -6.86
C LEU A 32 -13.62 -1.85 -6.42
N ASP A 33 -13.61 -2.95 -7.16
CA ASP A 33 -12.74 -4.12 -6.92
C ASP A 33 -11.24 -3.75 -6.97
N PHE A 34 -10.84 -2.84 -7.87
CA PHE A 34 -9.47 -2.35 -7.95
C PHE A 34 -9.05 -1.57 -6.70
N VAL A 35 -9.87 -0.59 -6.25
CA VAL A 35 -9.50 0.25 -5.10
C VAL A 35 -9.51 -0.52 -3.79
N GLU A 36 -10.41 -1.50 -3.63
CA GLU A 36 -10.42 -2.41 -2.49
C GLU A 36 -9.16 -3.27 -2.45
N LYS A 37 -8.70 -3.76 -3.61
CA LYS A 37 -7.42 -4.48 -3.71
C LYS A 37 -6.22 -3.60 -3.45
N LEU A 38 -6.25 -2.33 -3.84
CA LEU A 38 -5.20 -1.36 -3.53
C LEU A 38 -5.10 -1.11 -2.02
N GLU A 39 -6.23 -0.89 -1.35
CA GLU A 39 -6.26 -0.75 0.12
C GLU A 39 -5.75 -2.02 0.81
N ALA A 40 -6.19 -3.20 0.34
CA ALA A 40 -5.74 -4.49 0.86
C ALA A 40 -4.23 -4.75 0.59
N ALA A 41 -3.69 -4.26 -0.53
CA ALA A 41 -2.27 -4.37 -0.86
C ALA A 41 -1.40 -3.52 0.08
N CYS A 42 -1.84 -2.31 0.42
CA CYS A 42 -1.17 -1.49 1.43
C CYS A 42 -1.08 -2.21 2.77
N VAL A 43 -2.20 -2.74 3.26
CA VAL A 43 -2.24 -3.48 4.54
C VAL A 43 -1.41 -4.76 4.46
N GLY A 44 -1.51 -5.51 3.37
CA GLY A 44 -0.73 -6.74 3.15
C GLY A 44 0.78 -6.49 3.13
N THR A 45 1.20 -5.35 2.58
CA THR A 45 2.62 -4.95 2.54
C THR A 45 3.15 -4.71 3.96
N VAL A 46 2.44 -3.94 4.78
CA VAL A 46 2.81 -3.71 6.19
C VAL A 46 2.82 -4.99 7.01
N ASN A 47 1.80 -5.86 6.83
CA ASN A 47 1.72 -7.15 7.51
C ASN A 47 2.83 -8.12 7.10
N SER A 48 3.46 -7.90 5.93
CA SER A 48 4.62 -8.65 5.45
C SER A 48 5.94 -8.02 5.89
N GLU A 49 5.92 -7.25 6.98
CA GLU A 49 7.06 -6.53 7.57
C GLU A 49 7.72 -5.48 6.64
N LYS A 50 7.05 -5.13 5.53
CA LYS A 50 7.50 -4.07 4.60
C LYS A 50 6.79 -2.78 4.95
N MET A 51 7.46 -1.89 5.68
CA MET A 51 6.85 -0.65 6.17
C MET A 51 7.84 0.51 6.20
N THR A 52 7.34 1.74 6.28
CA THR A 52 8.17 2.94 6.43
C THR A 52 8.69 3.10 7.86
N LYS A 53 9.68 3.98 8.04
CA LYS A 53 10.43 4.13 9.29
C LYS A 53 9.55 4.49 10.49
N ASP A 54 8.52 5.29 10.28
CA ASP A 54 7.54 5.67 11.30
C ASP A 54 6.81 4.45 11.89
N LEU A 55 6.35 3.53 11.05
CA LEU A 55 5.70 2.30 11.49
C LEU A 55 6.69 1.35 12.17
N ALA A 56 7.90 1.21 11.61
CA ALA A 56 8.95 0.40 12.22
C ALA A 56 9.32 0.90 13.63
N LEU A 57 9.35 2.22 13.85
CA LEU A 57 9.61 2.83 15.16
C LEU A 57 8.51 2.49 16.18
N LEU A 58 7.24 2.40 15.75
CA LEU A 58 6.14 2.00 16.62
C LEU A 58 6.25 0.54 17.07
N ILE A 59 6.76 -0.35 16.20
CA ILE A 59 6.86 -1.78 16.49
C ILE A 59 8.13 -2.12 17.27
N HIS A 60 9.27 -1.59 16.86
CA HIS A 60 10.59 -1.97 17.39
C HIS A 60 11.19 -0.95 18.36
N GLY A 61 10.53 0.20 18.57
CA GLY A 61 11.03 1.28 19.40
C GLY A 61 12.23 2.01 18.78
N PRO A 62 13.02 2.74 19.59
CA PRO A 62 14.09 3.63 19.07
C PRO A 62 15.28 2.91 18.42
N LYS A 63 15.35 1.57 18.51
CA LYS A 63 16.45 0.75 17.95
C LYS A 63 16.11 0.17 16.57
N VAL A 64 15.50 0.98 15.69
CA VAL A 64 15.20 0.58 14.31
C VAL A 64 16.46 0.61 13.45
N ALA A 65 16.84 -0.54 12.89
CA ALA A 65 17.89 -0.66 11.88
C ALA A 65 17.37 -0.37 10.47
N ARG A 66 18.25 0.03 9.54
CA ARG A 66 17.87 0.33 8.13
C ARG A 66 17.15 -0.83 7.44
N ALA A 67 17.50 -2.06 7.79
CA ALA A 67 16.89 -3.28 7.24
C ALA A 67 15.44 -3.52 7.70
N GLN A 68 14.96 -2.81 8.73
CA GLN A 68 13.61 -2.98 9.30
C GLN A 68 12.59 -2.00 8.72
N TYR A 69 12.98 -1.17 7.75
CA TYR A 69 12.06 -0.27 7.08
C TYR A 69 12.43 -0.07 5.61
N LEU A 70 11.51 0.50 4.85
CA LEU A 70 11.67 0.89 3.46
C LEU A 70 11.67 2.41 3.35
N ASN A 71 12.39 2.95 2.38
CA ASN A 71 12.20 4.34 1.98
C ASN A 71 10.86 4.51 1.25
N THR A 72 10.51 5.75 0.91
CA THR A 72 9.20 6.08 0.34
C THR A 72 8.95 5.35 -0.98
N GLU A 73 9.95 5.32 -1.87
CA GLU A 73 9.85 4.69 -3.20
C GLU A 73 9.78 3.17 -3.07
N GLU A 74 10.65 2.57 -2.26
CA GLU A 74 10.67 1.13 -1.97
C GLU A 74 9.33 0.64 -1.41
N PHE A 75 8.69 1.43 -0.53
CA PHE A 75 7.39 1.09 0.02
C PHE A 75 6.30 1.14 -1.07
N ILE A 76 6.31 2.17 -1.93
CA ILE A 76 5.36 2.28 -3.04
C ILE A 76 5.54 1.09 -4.01
N ASP A 77 6.78 0.72 -4.32
CA ASP A 77 7.09 -0.43 -5.18
C ASP A 77 6.62 -1.75 -4.57
N ALA A 78 6.78 -1.93 -3.25
CA ALA A 78 6.30 -3.09 -2.53
C ALA A 78 4.77 -3.21 -2.59
N VAL A 79 4.04 -2.09 -2.38
CA VAL A 79 2.59 -2.04 -2.54
C VAL A 79 2.18 -2.36 -3.98
N ALA A 80 2.89 -1.83 -4.96
CA ALA A 80 2.61 -2.09 -6.37
C ALA A 80 2.82 -3.57 -6.74
N ALA A 81 3.85 -4.22 -6.21
CA ALA A 81 4.09 -5.65 -6.39
C ALA A 81 2.96 -6.49 -5.77
N GLU A 82 2.56 -6.18 -4.53
CA GLU A 82 1.46 -6.84 -3.83
C GLU A 82 0.12 -6.66 -4.57
N LEU A 83 -0.15 -5.46 -5.08
CA LEU A 83 -1.34 -5.18 -5.89
C LEU A 83 -1.35 -6.01 -7.17
N ARG A 84 -0.23 -6.08 -7.90
CA ARG A 84 -0.13 -6.91 -9.13
C ARG A 84 -0.44 -8.37 -8.83
N ALA A 85 0.08 -8.92 -7.74
CA ALA A 85 -0.23 -10.27 -7.30
C ALA A 85 -1.75 -10.45 -7.09
N ARG A 86 -2.40 -9.53 -6.38
CA ARG A 86 -3.86 -9.56 -6.12
C ARG A 86 -4.73 -9.40 -7.36
N LEU A 87 -4.27 -8.64 -8.35
CA LEU A 87 -4.97 -8.47 -9.62
C LEU A 87 -4.85 -9.72 -10.52
N SER A 88 -3.70 -10.42 -10.47
CA SER A 88 -3.43 -11.58 -11.31
C SER A 88 -4.23 -12.85 -10.96
N ILE A 89 -4.82 -12.94 -9.76
CA ILE A 89 -5.46 -14.16 -9.25
C ILE A 89 -6.82 -14.49 -9.94
N LYS A 90 -7.36 -13.64 -10.82
CA LYS A 90 -8.59 -13.94 -11.60
C LYS A 90 -8.33 -14.64 -12.95
N ALA A 91 -7.47 -15.66 -12.98
CA ALA A 91 -7.32 -16.57 -14.11
C ALA A 91 -7.29 -18.04 -13.65
N LYS A 92 -8.39 -18.50 -13.06
CA LYS A 92 -8.73 -19.93 -13.07
C LYS A 92 -10.07 -20.05 -13.80
N LEU A 93 -9.97 -20.39 -15.08
CA LEU A 93 -11.03 -21.01 -15.88
C LEU A 93 -11.33 -22.39 -15.31
#